data_AF-A0A0B0SDZ6-F1
#
_entry.id   AF-A0A0B0SDZ6-F1
#
_cell.length_a   1.000
_cell.length_b   1.000
_cell.length_c   1.000
_cell.angle_alpha   90.00
_cell.angle_beta   90.00
_cell.angle_gamma   90.00
#
_symmetry.space_group_name_H-M   'P 1'
#
loop_
_entity.id
_entity.type
_entity.pdbx_description
1 polymer ?
#
loop_
_entity_poly.entity_id
_entity_poly.type
_entity_poly.pdbx_seq_one_letter_code
_entity_poly.pdbx_strand_id
1 'polypeptide(L)'
;MRWLILLFLLGACRAQGLPPDYALLARGGVAELRQVALAGEGYARMLAGWRLVGEEAVPLAERAEFAWRYALFLEGARAFEPGWEAKAAWRVAAPLLEAAQDPRAFSAWERLLPEDEAVAALLRLGEGERLWEALFRGRAYEALLEVLPPGTRRDLWAQALYRLGRYREALPHYRAWAEAEPRGFLGLGYALWRLGRREEALEAFARYPHPEARYAQGRVLEEMGRVEEALALYRESTPEGLWRATALLERLGRKGEALPLYLELARTESPYADDAALRA
;
A
#
# COMPACT_ATOMS: atom_id res chain seq x y z
N MET A 1 -63.24 4.41 32.37
CA MET A 1 -61.96 5.14 32.62
C MET A 1 -60.70 4.31 32.34
N ARG A 2 -60.72 3.28 31.47
CA ARG A 2 -59.53 2.45 31.14
C ARG A 2 -58.98 2.65 29.72
N TRP A 3 -59.61 3.50 28.90
CA TRP A 3 -59.15 3.82 27.53
C TRP A 3 -58.35 5.12 27.41
N LEU A 4 -58.21 5.88 28.50
CA LEU A 4 -57.40 7.12 28.53
C LEU A 4 -55.91 6.87 28.81
N ILE A 5 -55.55 5.70 29.34
CA ILE A 5 -54.15 5.35 29.66
C ILE A 5 -53.40 4.83 28.41
N LEU A 6 -54.11 4.24 27.44
CA LEU A 6 -53.52 3.81 26.16
C LEU A 6 -53.24 4.97 25.18
N LEU A 7 -53.95 6.10 25.31
CA LEU A 7 -53.64 7.31 24.55
C LEU A 7 -52.43 8.08 25.10
N PHE A 8 -52.07 7.90 26.38
CA PHE A 8 -50.85 8.46 26.95
C PHE A 8 -49.58 7.69 26.55
N LEU A 9 -49.70 6.40 26.19
CA LEU A 9 -48.58 5.60 25.69
C LEU A 9 -48.30 5.80 24.20
N LEU A 10 -49.28 6.28 23.41
CA LEU A 10 -49.08 6.68 22.01
C LEU A 10 -48.58 8.13 21.86
N GLY A 11 -48.62 8.93 22.92
CA GLY A 11 -48.06 10.29 22.96
C GLY A 11 -46.57 10.37 23.35
N ALA A 12 -46.01 9.29 23.90
CA ALA A 12 -44.62 9.26 24.38
C ALA A 12 -43.57 9.02 23.28
N CYS A 13 -44.00 8.76 22.03
CA CYS A 13 -43.14 8.73 20.85
C CYS A 13 -43.07 10.09 20.13
N ARG A 14 -43.34 11.21 20.81
CA ARG A 14 -42.95 12.53 20.29
C ARG A 14 -41.48 12.79 20.60
N ALA A 15 -40.66 12.57 19.58
CA ALA A 15 -39.36 13.18 19.36
C ALA A 15 -38.39 13.15 20.55
N GLN A 16 -37.71 12.02 20.78
CA GLN A 16 -36.35 12.14 21.29
C GLN A 16 -35.56 12.87 20.20
N GLY A 17 -35.33 14.17 20.42
CA GLY A 17 -34.51 14.98 19.53
C GLY A 17 -33.14 14.35 19.38
N LEU A 18 -32.51 14.55 18.22
CA LEU A 18 -31.10 14.21 18.06
C LEU A 18 -30.29 14.86 19.20
N PRO A 19 -29.20 14.22 19.68
CA PRO A 19 -28.32 14.87 20.64
C PRO A 19 -27.89 16.26 20.12
N PRO A 20 -27.63 17.24 21.00
CA PRO A 20 -27.51 18.65 20.63
C PRO A 20 -26.60 18.90 19.42
N ASP A 21 -25.41 18.30 19.40
CA ASP A 21 -24.45 18.43 18.30
C ASP A 21 -25.01 17.93 16.96
N TYR A 22 -25.74 16.80 16.97
CA TYR A 22 -26.38 16.25 15.76
C TYR A 22 -27.60 17.05 15.34
N ALA A 23 -28.31 17.70 16.26
CA ALA A 23 -29.38 18.63 15.90
C ALA A 23 -28.83 19.88 15.20
N LEU A 24 -27.67 20.39 15.66
CA LEU A 24 -26.96 21.50 15.03
C LEU A 24 -26.41 21.13 13.64
N LEU A 25 -26.04 19.88 13.42
CA LEU A 25 -25.73 19.40 12.07
C LEU A 25 -26.91 19.59 11.10
N ALA A 26 -28.16 19.45 11.53
CA ALA A 26 -29.31 19.56 10.62
C ALA A 26 -29.74 21.01 10.35
N ARG A 27 -29.47 21.94 11.28
CA ARG A 27 -30.12 23.27 11.28
C ARG A 27 -29.22 24.44 11.70
N GLY A 28 -28.00 24.18 12.14
CA GLY A 28 -27.06 25.19 12.63
C GLY A 28 -26.42 25.99 11.51
N GLY A 29 -26.09 27.25 11.79
CA GLY A 29 -25.29 28.10 10.92
C GLY A 29 -23.78 27.83 11.10
N VAL A 30 -22.97 28.63 10.40
CA VAL A 30 -21.50 28.49 10.40
C VAL A 30 -20.92 28.61 11.82
N ALA A 31 -21.42 29.53 12.64
CA ALA A 31 -20.91 29.77 13.99
C ALA A 31 -21.18 28.57 14.93
N GLU A 32 -22.40 28.04 14.90
CA GLU A 32 -22.79 26.89 15.72
C GLU A 32 -22.07 25.62 15.28
N LEU A 33 -21.97 25.39 13.96
CA LEU A 33 -21.20 24.25 13.42
C LEU A 33 -19.72 24.36 13.79
N ARG A 34 -19.14 25.57 13.79
CA ARG A 34 -17.75 25.77 14.18
C ARG A 34 -17.52 25.45 15.65
N GLN A 35 -18.47 25.77 16.54
CA GLN A 35 -18.41 25.37 17.94
C GLN A 35 -18.38 23.83 18.08
N VAL A 36 -19.26 23.13 17.35
CA VAL A 36 -19.29 21.65 17.35
C VAL A 36 -17.99 21.07 16.77
N ALA A 37 -17.45 21.64 15.69
CA ALA A 37 -16.20 21.16 15.08
C ALA A 37 -14.97 21.33 15.99
N LEU A 38 -14.93 22.42 16.76
CA LEU A 38 -13.82 22.73 17.66
C LEU A 38 -13.93 21.99 19.00
N ALA A 39 -15.10 21.99 19.63
CA ALA A 39 -15.30 21.53 21.01
C ALA A 39 -16.14 20.25 21.15
N GLY A 40 -16.88 19.84 20.12
CA GLY A 40 -17.69 18.63 20.16
C GLY A 40 -16.86 17.35 20.13
N GLU A 41 -17.54 16.22 20.28
CA GLU A 41 -16.91 14.89 20.37
C GLU A 41 -17.38 13.94 19.26
N GLY A 42 -16.58 12.90 19.04
CA GLY A 42 -16.92 11.78 18.16
C GLY A 42 -17.24 12.19 16.72
N TYR A 43 -18.23 11.52 16.14
CA TYR A 43 -18.58 11.66 14.72
C TYR A 43 -19.25 13.00 14.39
N ALA A 44 -19.99 13.59 15.33
CA ALA A 44 -20.62 14.90 15.14
C ALA A 44 -19.58 16.00 14.88
N ARG A 45 -18.47 15.98 15.63
CA ARG A 45 -17.32 16.86 15.40
C ARG A 45 -16.76 16.74 13.99
N MET A 46 -16.59 15.51 13.50
CA MET A 46 -16.06 15.24 12.16
C MET A 46 -16.98 15.76 11.06
N LEU A 47 -18.28 15.49 11.17
CA LEU A 47 -19.26 15.97 10.20
C LEU A 47 -19.42 17.49 10.21
N ALA A 48 -19.41 18.11 11.39
CA ALA A 48 -19.48 19.56 11.52
C ALA A 48 -18.26 20.21 10.85
N GLY A 49 -17.06 19.72 11.16
CA GLY A 49 -15.83 20.19 10.54
C GLY A 49 -15.85 20.02 9.02
N TRP A 50 -16.25 18.85 8.51
CA TRP A 50 -16.30 18.58 7.07
C TRP A 50 -17.22 19.54 6.31
N ARG A 51 -18.38 19.90 6.88
CA ARG A 51 -19.28 20.88 6.26
C ARG A 51 -18.68 22.28 6.17
N LEU A 52 -17.80 22.63 7.11
CA LEU A 52 -17.15 23.94 7.15
C LEU A 52 -15.94 24.05 6.22
N VAL A 53 -15.48 22.94 5.62
CA VAL A 53 -14.28 22.94 4.75
C VAL A 53 -14.44 23.85 3.53
N GLY A 54 -15.66 24.00 3.00
CA GLY A 54 -15.97 24.89 1.88
C GLY A 54 -16.28 26.34 2.27
N GLU A 55 -16.43 26.64 3.57
CA GLU A 55 -16.91 27.93 4.04
C GLU A 55 -15.78 28.95 4.14
N GLU A 56 -15.72 29.93 3.23
CA GLU A 56 -14.66 30.95 3.18
C GLU A 56 -14.60 31.85 4.42
N ALA A 57 -15.71 31.97 5.15
CA ALA A 57 -15.77 32.69 6.41
C ALA A 57 -14.96 32.01 7.54
N VAL A 58 -14.62 30.73 7.38
CA VAL A 58 -13.83 29.96 8.37
C VAL A 58 -12.33 30.12 8.06
N PRO A 59 -11.48 30.36 9.07
CA PRO A 59 -10.03 30.50 8.85
C PRO A 59 -9.42 29.31 8.11
N LEU A 60 -8.51 29.58 7.17
CA LEU A 60 -7.89 28.56 6.32
C LEU A 60 -7.26 27.42 7.14
N ALA A 61 -6.54 27.74 8.22
CA ALA A 61 -5.93 26.74 9.09
C ALA A 61 -6.97 25.79 9.73
N GLU A 62 -8.15 26.29 10.09
CA GLU A 62 -9.23 25.47 10.63
C GLU A 62 -9.85 24.59 9.56
N ARG A 63 -10.10 25.14 8.36
CA ARG A 63 -10.60 24.37 7.21
C ARG A 63 -9.65 23.22 6.86
N ALA A 64 -8.34 23.51 6.84
CA ALA A 64 -7.29 22.50 6.61
C ALA A 64 -7.29 21.42 7.71
N GLU A 65 -7.38 21.82 8.98
CA GLU A 65 -7.46 20.88 10.11
C GLU A 65 -8.71 20.00 10.04
N PHE A 66 -9.87 20.56 9.70
CA PHE A 66 -11.12 19.81 9.57
C PHE A 66 -11.05 18.80 8.43
N ALA A 67 -10.54 19.22 7.26
CA ALA A 67 -10.36 18.34 6.11
C ALA A 67 -9.37 17.20 6.42
N TRP A 68 -8.24 17.51 7.07
CA TRP A 68 -7.24 16.53 7.51
C TRP A 68 -7.84 15.47 8.44
N ARG A 69 -8.55 15.90 9.50
CA ARG A 69 -9.17 14.98 10.47
C ARG A 69 -10.18 14.06 9.81
N TYR A 70 -11.01 14.61 8.92
CA TYR A 70 -11.99 13.83 8.20
C TYR A 70 -11.32 12.81 7.27
N ALA A 71 -10.28 13.21 6.53
CA ALA A 71 -9.55 12.32 5.64
C ALA A 71 -8.85 11.18 6.40
N LEU A 72 -8.22 11.47 7.54
CA LEU A 72 -7.65 10.44 8.43
C LEU A 72 -8.71 9.50 8.98
N PHE A 73 -9.86 10.03 9.40
CA PHE A 73 -10.97 9.21 9.88
C PHE A 73 -11.41 8.21 8.80
N LEU A 74 -11.60 8.66 7.56
CA LEU A 74 -11.96 7.79 6.44
C LEU A 74 -10.88 6.75 6.14
N GLU A 75 -9.60 7.13 6.23
CA GLU A 75 -8.48 6.21 6.05
C GLU A 75 -8.50 5.07 7.08
N GLY A 76 -8.78 5.38 8.35
CA GLY A 76 -8.95 4.38 9.40
C GLY A 76 -10.25 3.57 9.31
N ALA A 77 -11.33 4.19 8.81
CA ALA A 77 -12.65 3.57 8.69
C ALA A 77 -12.75 2.57 7.52
N ARG A 78 -11.73 2.49 6.66
CA ARG A 78 -11.63 1.50 5.56
C ARG A 78 -11.80 0.04 6.03
N ALA A 79 -11.69 -0.22 7.33
CA ALA A 79 -11.97 -1.51 7.94
C ALA A 79 -13.44 -1.96 7.86
N PHE A 80 -14.40 -1.06 7.60
CA PHE A 80 -15.81 -1.34 7.86
C PHE A 80 -16.67 -1.64 6.62
N GLU A 81 -16.50 -0.99 5.45
CA GLU A 81 -17.27 -1.32 4.22
C GLU A 81 -16.57 -0.94 2.90
N PRO A 82 -16.79 -1.68 1.79
CA PRO A 82 -16.36 -1.29 0.44
C PRO A 82 -17.07 -0.01 -0.06
N GLY A 83 -16.32 0.95 -0.62
CA GLY A 83 -16.86 2.19 -1.24
C GLY A 83 -16.55 3.49 -0.52
N TRP A 84 -15.94 3.44 0.68
CA TRP A 84 -15.48 4.63 1.40
C TRP A 84 -14.06 5.02 0.94
N GLU A 85 -13.98 6.00 0.04
CA GLU A 85 -12.70 6.43 -0.54
C GLU A 85 -12.08 7.62 0.20
N ALA A 86 -11.12 7.33 1.09
CA ALA A 86 -10.33 8.37 1.76
C ALA A 86 -9.65 9.35 0.79
N LYS A 87 -9.32 8.89 -0.43
CA LYS A 87 -8.70 9.71 -1.48
C LYS A 87 -9.51 10.97 -1.82
N ALA A 88 -10.84 10.88 -1.86
CA ALA A 88 -11.67 12.05 -2.15
C ALA A 88 -11.50 13.15 -1.09
N ALA A 89 -11.44 12.77 0.20
CA ALA A 89 -11.17 13.72 1.27
C ALA A 89 -9.72 14.23 1.25
N TRP A 90 -8.75 13.38 0.89
CA TRP A 90 -7.36 13.80 0.73
C TRP A 90 -7.16 14.84 -0.37
N ARG A 91 -7.91 14.76 -1.49
CA ARG A 91 -7.90 15.78 -2.55
C ARG A 91 -8.39 17.15 -2.08
N VAL A 92 -9.19 17.19 -1.02
CA VAL A 92 -9.61 18.45 -0.39
C VAL A 92 -8.61 18.90 0.68
N ALA A 93 -8.13 17.96 1.50
CA ALA A 93 -7.24 18.27 2.61
C ALA A 93 -5.85 18.73 2.16
N ALA A 94 -5.25 18.06 1.16
CA ALA A 94 -3.86 18.32 0.77
C ALA A 94 -3.62 19.74 0.24
N PRO A 95 -4.44 20.29 -0.69
CA PRO A 95 -4.32 21.68 -1.12
C PRO A 95 -4.53 22.69 0.01
N LEU A 96 -5.49 22.44 0.90
CA LEU A 96 -5.76 23.34 2.04
C LEU A 96 -4.59 23.39 3.02
N LEU A 97 -3.96 22.23 3.29
CA LEU A 97 -2.77 22.16 4.13
C LEU A 97 -1.57 22.86 3.49
N GLU A 98 -1.36 22.66 2.18
CA GLU A 98 -0.29 23.37 1.44
C GLU A 98 -0.52 24.89 1.47
N ALA A 99 -1.73 25.35 1.18
CA ALA A 99 -2.09 26.77 1.22
C ALA A 99 -1.96 27.37 2.64
N ALA A 100 -2.24 26.57 3.68
CA ALA A 100 -2.06 26.95 5.07
C ALA A 100 -0.58 26.92 5.53
N GLN A 101 0.36 26.52 4.65
CA GLN A 101 1.77 26.30 4.97
C GLN A 101 1.95 25.28 6.12
N ASP A 102 1.06 24.30 6.21
CA ASP A 102 1.09 23.27 7.23
C ASP A 102 2.09 22.16 6.83
N PRO A 103 3.02 21.76 7.72
CA PRO A 103 4.02 20.74 7.41
C PRO A 103 3.44 19.35 7.09
N ARG A 104 2.17 19.10 7.44
CA ARG A 104 1.45 17.86 7.11
C ARG A 104 1.06 17.78 5.63
N ALA A 105 1.11 18.89 4.89
CA ALA A 105 0.78 18.94 3.46
C ALA A 105 1.51 17.87 2.65
N PHE A 106 2.81 17.68 2.91
CA PHE A 106 3.60 16.65 2.24
C PHE A 106 2.99 15.26 2.42
N SER A 107 2.65 14.87 3.65
CA SER A 107 2.08 13.54 3.90
C SER A 107 0.66 13.40 3.35
N ALA A 108 -0.10 14.49 3.29
CA ALA A 108 -1.40 14.50 2.63
C ALA A 108 -1.26 14.22 1.12
N TRP A 109 -0.30 14.87 0.46
CA TRP A 109 -0.01 14.64 -0.96
C TRP A 109 0.57 13.26 -1.25
N GLU A 110 1.39 12.68 -0.37
CA GLU A 110 1.88 11.30 -0.50
C GLU A 110 0.75 10.27 -0.72
N ARG A 111 -0.41 10.47 -0.08
CA ARG A 111 -1.57 9.56 -0.18
C ARG A 111 -2.29 9.62 -1.51
N LEU A 112 -2.06 10.69 -2.27
CA LEU A 112 -2.66 10.92 -3.58
C LEU A 112 -1.76 10.44 -4.72
N LEU A 113 -0.52 10.05 -4.46
CA LEU A 113 0.34 9.46 -5.48
C LEU A 113 -0.33 8.23 -6.15
N PRO A 114 -0.10 8.03 -7.46
CA PRO A 114 0.80 8.77 -8.35
C PRO A 114 0.09 9.90 -9.14
N GLU A 115 -0.97 10.54 -8.61
CA GLU A 115 -1.67 11.61 -9.31
C GLU A 115 -0.73 12.80 -9.64
N ASP A 116 -0.83 13.36 -10.84
CA ASP A 116 0.11 14.39 -11.34
C ASP A 116 0.17 15.63 -10.43
N GLU A 117 -0.97 16.05 -9.90
CA GLU A 117 -1.04 17.17 -8.95
C GLU A 117 -0.26 16.88 -7.67
N ALA A 118 -0.36 15.65 -7.16
CA ALA A 118 0.35 15.21 -5.96
C ALA A 118 1.86 15.14 -6.20
N VAL A 119 2.28 14.65 -7.37
CA VAL A 119 3.69 14.69 -7.78
C VAL A 119 4.19 16.13 -7.79
N ALA A 120 3.51 17.03 -8.50
CA ALA A 120 3.91 18.42 -8.60
C ALA A 120 3.98 19.12 -7.23
N ALA A 121 3.05 18.83 -6.33
CA ALA A 121 3.07 19.35 -4.96
C ALA A 121 4.26 18.83 -4.15
N LEU A 122 4.55 17.53 -4.21
CA LEU A 122 5.69 16.94 -3.49
C LEU A 122 7.03 17.50 -3.99
N LEU A 123 7.15 17.76 -5.30
CA LEU A 123 8.34 18.41 -5.88
C LEU A 123 8.54 19.86 -5.39
N ARG A 124 7.47 20.57 -5.03
CA ARG A 124 7.56 21.91 -4.41
C ARG A 124 7.87 21.83 -2.92
N LEU A 125 7.31 20.83 -2.22
CA LEU A 125 7.29 20.75 -0.76
C LEU A 125 8.47 20.00 -0.15
N GLY A 126 9.19 19.20 -0.93
CA GLY A 126 10.29 18.40 -0.41
C GLY A 126 11.42 18.20 -1.39
N GLU A 127 12.52 17.68 -0.87
CA GLU A 127 13.76 17.40 -1.59
C GLU A 127 14.47 16.20 -0.96
N GLY A 128 15.49 15.70 -1.65
CA GLY A 128 16.37 14.64 -1.14
C GLY A 128 15.66 13.32 -0.82
N GLU A 129 16.22 12.58 0.15
CA GLU A 129 15.82 11.21 0.50
C GLU A 129 14.32 11.05 0.78
N ARG A 130 13.73 12.01 1.52
CA ARG A 130 12.29 11.95 1.86
C ARG A 130 11.42 12.01 0.61
N LEU A 131 11.75 12.88 -0.34
CA LEU A 131 11.03 13.00 -1.61
C LEU A 131 11.20 11.72 -2.45
N TRP A 132 12.42 11.22 -2.55
CA TRP A 132 12.70 10.03 -3.37
C TRP A 132 11.94 8.80 -2.88
N GLU A 133 11.94 8.57 -1.57
CA GLU A 133 11.17 7.48 -0.94
C GLU A 133 9.66 7.66 -1.11
N ALA A 134 9.16 8.90 -1.01
CA ALA A 134 7.75 9.21 -1.25
C ALA A 134 7.33 8.83 -2.68
N LEU A 135 8.07 9.33 -3.68
CA LEU A 135 7.79 9.05 -5.09
C LEU A 135 7.92 7.56 -5.41
N PHE A 136 8.93 6.88 -4.87
CA PHE A 136 9.12 5.44 -5.07
C PHE A 136 7.96 4.62 -4.49
N ARG A 137 7.59 4.85 -3.23
CA ARG A 137 6.48 4.14 -2.56
C ARG A 137 5.13 4.46 -3.21
N GLY A 138 4.94 5.70 -3.62
CA GLY A 138 3.75 6.17 -4.33
C GLY A 138 3.68 5.74 -5.80
N ARG A 139 4.68 5.00 -6.31
CA ARG A 139 4.76 4.50 -7.69
C ARG A 139 4.87 5.60 -8.75
N ALA A 140 5.29 6.80 -8.37
CA ALA A 140 5.60 7.90 -9.28
C ALA A 140 7.05 7.76 -9.80
N TYR A 141 7.31 6.66 -10.50
CA TYR A 141 8.66 6.26 -10.89
C TYR A 141 9.30 7.18 -11.93
N GLU A 142 8.54 7.72 -12.89
CA GLU A 142 9.09 8.67 -13.87
C GLU A 142 9.55 9.95 -13.17
N ALA A 143 8.68 10.57 -12.36
CA ALA A 143 9.03 11.76 -11.59
C ALA A 143 10.22 11.52 -10.64
N LEU A 144 10.32 10.33 -10.04
CA LEU A 144 11.49 9.95 -9.24
C LEU A 144 12.77 10.01 -10.08
N LEU A 145 12.77 9.42 -11.28
CA LEU A 145 13.95 9.37 -12.14
C LEU A 145 14.36 10.75 -12.70
N GLU A 146 13.41 11.69 -12.80
CA GLU A 146 13.71 13.07 -13.19
C GLU A 146 14.46 13.84 -12.10
N VAL A 147 14.17 13.59 -10.83
CA VAL A 147 14.73 14.35 -9.70
C VAL A 147 15.85 13.65 -8.94
N LEU A 148 16.02 12.35 -9.16
CA LEU A 148 17.06 11.57 -8.51
C LEU A 148 18.42 11.89 -9.14
N PRO A 149 19.41 12.40 -8.40
CA PRO A 149 20.72 12.69 -8.98
C PRO A 149 21.40 11.42 -9.52
N PRO A 150 22.06 11.46 -10.69
CA PRO A 150 22.79 10.32 -11.21
C PRO A 150 23.82 9.77 -10.22
N GLY A 151 23.86 8.44 -10.06
CA GLY A 151 24.83 7.77 -9.18
C GLY A 151 24.46 7.73 -7.69
N THR A 152 23.48 8.51 -7.25
CA THR A 152 22.88 8.40 -5.90
C THR A 152 21.82 7.30 -5.88
N ARG A 153 21.50 6.73 -4.70
CA ARG A 153 20.45 5.72 -4.50
C ARG A 153 20.27 4.75 -5.68
N ARG A 154 21.34 4.02 -6.01
CA ARG A 154 21.40 3.10 -7.16
C ARG A 154 20.31 2.02 -7.07
N ASP A 155 19.94 1.67 -5.85
CA ASP A 155 18.81 0.81 -5.51
C ASP A 155 17.47 1.36 -6.01
N LEU A 156 17.20 2.66 -5.83
CA LEU A 156 15.98 3.30 -6.33
C LEU A 156 15.99 3.43 -7.85
N TRP A 157 17.10 3.88 -8.45
CA TRP A 157 17.24 3.92 -9.92
C TRP A 157 16.92 2.57 -10.56
N ALA A 158 17.59 1.52 -10.09
CA ALA A 158 17.45 0.18 -10.64
C ALA A 158 16.01 -0.34 -10.50
N GLN A 159 15.41 -0.18 -9.32
CA GLN A 159 14.06 -0.66 -9.06
C GLN A 159 13.00 0.16 -9.79
N ALA A 160 13.13 1.47 -9.88
CA ALA A 160 12.18 2.33 -10.60
C ALA A 160 12.17 2.01 -12.10
N LEU A 161 13.34 1.92 -12.73
CA LEU A 161 13.47 1.50 -14.13
C LEU A 161 12.89 0.10 -14.36
N TYR A 162 13.13 -0.84 -13.45
CA TYR A 162 12.54 -2.18 -13.52
C TYR A 162 11.01 -2.14 -13.45
N ARG A 163 10.43 -1.35 -12.53
CA ARG A 163 8.98 -1.20 -12.36
C ARG A 163 8.32 -0.54 -13.57
N LEU A 164 9.03 0.33 -14.27
CA LEU A 164 8.61 0.92 -15.56
C LEU A 164 8.77 -0.03 -16.75
N GLY A 165 9.34 -1.23 -16.56
CA GLY A 165 9.59 -2.17 -17.65
C GLY A 165 10.85 -1.85 -18.48
N ARG A 166 11.62 -0.83 -18.08
CA ARG A 166 12.87 -0.39 -18.71
C ARG A 166 14.05 -1.26 -18.27
N TYR A 167 13.92 -2.58 -18.45
CA TYR A 167 14.85 -3.58 -17.90
C TYR A 167 16.29 -3.39 -18.38
N ARG A 168 16.49 -3.06 -19.65
CA ARG A 168 17.83 -2.85 -20.23
C ARG A 168 18.55 -1.67 -19.57
N GLU A 169 17.82 -0.59 -19.29
CA GLU A 169 18.34 0.60 -18.62
C GLU A 169 18.59 0.33 -17.13
N ALA A 170 17.81 -0.54 -16.50
CA ALA A 170 18.01 -0.93 -15.11
C ALA A 170 19.32 -1.72 -14.87
N LEU A 171 19.82 -2.46 -15.86
CA LEU A 171 21.01 -3.34 -15.71
C LEU A 171 22.25 -2.64 -15.14
N PRO A 172 22.75 -1.52 -15.70
CA PRO A 172 23.92 -0.83 -15.14
C PRO A 172 23.71 -0.40 -13.68
N HIS A 173 22.51 0.05 -13.31
CA HIS A 173 22.19 0.45 -11.94
C HIS A 173 22.14 -0.76 -11.00
N TYR A 174 21.56 -1.89 -11.43
CA TYR A 174 21.58 -3.13 -10.66
C TYR A 174 22.99 -3.66 -10.44
N ARG A 175 23.85 -3.63 -11.46
CA ARG A 175 25.26 -4.04 -11.32
C ARG A 175 26.00 -3.15 -10.32
N ALA A 176 25.88 -1.84 -10.46
CA ALA A 176 26.52 -0.89 -9.57
C ALA A 176 25.93 -0.89 -8.13
N TRP A 177 24.67 -1.31 -7.96
CA TRP A 177 24.09 -1.57 -6.65
C TRP A 177 24.61 -2.88 -6.07
N ALA A 178 24.67 -3.95 -6.87
CA ALA A 178 25.15 -5.27 -6.48
C ALA A 178 26.61 -5.29 -6.01
N GLU A 179 27.44 -4.38 -6.53
CA GLU A 179 28.82 -4.16 -6.05
C GLU A 179 28.89 -3.68 -4.61
N ALA A 180 27.91 -2.88 -4.16
CA ALA A 180 27.85 -2.36 -2.80
C ALA A 180 27.04 -3.27 -1.86
N GLU A 181 25.95 -3.83 -2.37
CA GLU A 181 24.98 -4.60 -1.61
C GLU A 181 24.59 -5.85 -2.41
N PRO A 182 24.97 -7.08 -1.98
CA PRO A 182 24.72 -8.31 -2.74
C PRO A 182 23.26 -8.55 -3.12
N ARG A 183 22.30 -7.98 -2.37
CA ARG A 183 20.86 -8.02 -2.72
C ARG A 183 20.57 -7.46 -4.11
N GLY A 184 21.39 -6.55 -4.63
CA GLY A 184 21.27 -6.04 -6.00
C GLY A 184 21.35 -7.14 -7.07
N PHE A 185 22.06 -8.25 -6.81
CA PHE A 185 22.13 -9.38 -7.72
C PHE A 185 20.77 -10.07 -7.93
N LEU A 186 19.90 -10.08 -6.92
CA LEU A 186 18.53 -10.60 -7.06
C LEU A 186 17.75 -9.79 -8.09
N GLY A 187 17.78 -8.45 -7.98
CA GLY A 187 17.12 -7.57 -8.93
C GLY A 187 17.75 -7.63 -10.34
N LEU A 188 19.08 -7.76 -10.41
CA LEU A 188 19.80 -7.97 -11.66
C LEU A 188 19.32 -9.23 -12.38
N GLY A 189 19.22 -10.36 -11.66
CA GLY A 189 18.75 -11.62 -12.21
C GLY A 189 17.33 -11.52 -12.76
N TYR A 190 16.42 -10.87 -12.03
CA TYR A 190 15.07 -10.63 -12.53
C TYR A 190 15.07 -9.77 -13.80
N ALA A 191 15.84 -8.68 -13.85
CA ALA A 191 15.93 -7.83 -15.03
C ALA A 191 16.48 -8.59 -16.26
N LEU A 192 17.51 -9.42 -16.07
CA LEU A 192 18.09 -10.26 -17.13
C LEU A 192 17.09 -11.30 -17.63
N TRP A 193 16.36 -11.95 -16.71
CA TRP A 193 15.35 -12.94 -17.07
C TRP A 193 14.20 -12.31 -17.86
N ARG A 194 13.73 -11.11 -17.48
CA ARG A 194 12.71 -10.37 -18.24
C ARG A 194 13.15 -9.98 -19.65
N LEU A 195 14.47 -9.88 -19.88
CA LEU A 195 15.08 -9.67 -21.19
C LEU A 195 15.34 -10.97 -21.96
N GLY A 196 14.97 -12.14 -21.40
CA GLY A 196 15.20 -13.45 -22.00
C GLY A 196 16.63 -14.00 -21.84
N ARG A 197 17.50 -13.31 -21.08
CA ARG A 197 18.91 -13.68 -20.85
C ARG A 197 18.99 -14.66 -19.67
N ARG A 198 18.47 -15.87 -19.86
CA ARG A 198 18.22 -16.84 -18.79
C ARG A 198 19.50 -17.31 -18.10
N GLU A 199 20.55 -17.60 -18.86
CA GLU A 199 21.83 -18.07 -18.33
C GLU A 199 22.49 -17.00 -17.45
N GLU A 200 22.54 -15.76 -17.92
CA GLU A 200 23.06 -14.64 -17.13
C GLU A 200 22.20 -14.34 -15.90
N ALA A 201 20.88 -14.57 -15.98
CA ALA A 201 20.01 -14.45 -14.82
C ALA A 201 20.37 -15.49 -13.74
N LEU A 202 20.62 -16.75 -14.13
CA LEU A 202 21.05 -17.80 -13.21
C LEU A 202 22.39 -17.45 -12.55
N GLU A 203 23.35 -16.94 -13.32
CA GLU A 203 24.64 -16.46 -12.80
C GLU A 203 24.47 -15.32 -11.80
N ALA A 204 23.60 -14.35 -12.10
CA ALA A 204 23.31 -13.24 -11.20
C ALA A 204 22.66 -13.75 -9.91
N PHE A 205 21.61 -14.57 -9.99
CA PHE A 205 20.98 -15.14 -8.81
C PHE A 205 21.95 -15.97 -7.95
N ALA A 206 22.91 -16.68 -8.58
CA ALA A 206 23.89 -17.50 -7.85
C ALA A 206 24.82 -16.66 -6.96
N ARG A 207 24.97 -15.37 -7.25
CA ARG A 207 25.76 -14.42 -6.43
C ARG A 207 25.01 -13.91 -5.20
N TYR A 208 23.74 -14.27 -5.02
CA TYR A 208 22.95 -13.94 -3.84
C TYR A 208 22.43 -15.23 -3.19
N PRO A 209 23.19 -15.88 -2.28
CA PRO A 209 22.91 -17.25 -1.79
C PRO A 209 21.79 -17.31 -0.74
N HIS A 210 20.68 -16.61 -0.97
CA HIS A 210 19.50 -16.58 -0.12
C HIS A 210 18.36 -17.42 -0.71
N PRO A 211 17.43 -17.92 0.13
CA PRO A 211 16.29 -18.73 -0.32
C PRO A 211 15.49 -18.14 -1.48
N GLU A 212 15.30 -16.82 -1.51
CA GLU A 212 14.54 -16.12 -2.56
C GLU A 212 15.22 -16.20 -3.94
N ALA A 213 16.56 -16.19 -3.98
CA ALA A 213 17.30 -16.37 -5.22
C ALA A 213 17.24 -17.82 -5.70
N ARG A 214 17.30 -18.81 -4.79
CA ARG A 214 17.12 -20.22 -5.16
C ARG A 214 15.74 -20.46 -5.78
N TYR A 215 14.68 -19.86 -5.21
CA TYR A 215 13.35 -19.88 -5.82
C TYR A 215 13.36 -19.26 -7.23
N ALA A 216 13.98 -18.09 -7.39
CA ALA A 216 14.07 -17.42 -8.69
C ALA A 216 14.83 -18.25 -9.74
N GLN A 217 15.96 -18.87 -9.36
CA GLN A 217 16.71 -19.79 -10.21
C GLN A 217 15.87 -21.01 -10.60
N GLY A 218 15.18 -21.62 -9.63
CA GLY A 218 14.30 -22.75 -9.88
C GLY A 218 13.24 -22.42 -10.93
N ARG A 219 12.66 -21.22 -10.89
CA ARG A 219 11.71 -20.76 -11.91
C ARG A 219 12.33 -20.62 -13.29
N VAL A 220 13.54 -20.07 -13.39
CA VAL A 220 14.25 -19.96 -14.67
C VAL A 220 14.56 -21.35 -15.23
N LEU A 221 15.06 -22.27 -14.40
CA LEU A 221 15.36 -23.64 -14.82
C LEU A 221 14.11 -24.42 -15.25
N GLU A 222 12.99 -24.23 -14.54
CA GLU A 222 11.70 -24.82 -14.89
C GLU A 222 11.25 -24.35 -16.29
N GLU A 223 11.34 -23.04 -16.56
CA GLU A 223 11.03 -22.49 -17.90
C GLU A 223 11.96 -22.99 -19.01
N MET A 224 13.20 -23.35 -18.67
CA MET A 224 14.15 -23.98 -19.59
C MET A 224 13.93 -25.49 -19.75
N GLY A 225 12.96 -26.08 -19.05
CA GLY A 225 12.71 -27.53 -19.06
C GLY A 225 13.68 -28.35 -18.21
N ARG A 226 14.56 -27.72 -17.43
CA ARG A 226 15.52 -28.36 -16.53
C ARG A 226 14.85 -28.70 -15.19
N VAL A 227 13.85 -29.57 -15.26
CA VAL A 227 12.88 -29.83 -14.19
C VAL A 227 13.53 -30.38 -12.91
N GLU A 228 14.46 -31.33 -13.00
CA GLU A 228 15.10 -31.92 -11.81
C GLU A 228 15.95 -30.90 -11.04
N GLU A 229 16.65 -30.03 -11.76
CA GLU A 229 17.47 -28.98 -11.15
C GLU A 229 16.60 -27.89 -10.52
N ALA A 230 15.47 -27.56 -11.15
CA ALA A 230 14.48 -26.67 -10.56
C ALA A 230 13.92 -27.24 -9.24
N LEU A 231 13.58 -28.53 -9.22
CA LEU A 231 13.09 -29.22 -8.01
C LEU A 231 14.13 -29.19 -6.88
N ALA A 232 15.41 -29.42 -7.18
CA ALA A 232 16.48 -29.32 -6.19
C ALA A 232 16.56 -27.92 -5.56
N LEU A 233 16.51 -26.87 -6.39
CA LEU A 233 16.56 -25.50 -5.89
C LEU A 233 15.32 -25.09 -5.10
N TYR A 234 14.14 -25.51 -5.54
CA TYR A 234 12.90 -25.23 -4.83
C TYR A 234 12.88 -25.86 -3.43
N ARG A 235 13.41 -27.08 -3.28
CA ARG A 235 13.52 -27.78 -1.98
C ARG A 235 14.38 -27.03 -0.96
N GLU A 236 15.35 -26.24 -1.40
CA GLU A 236 16.26 -25.48 -0.53
C GLU A 236 15.92 -23.98 -0.46
N SER A 237 14.70 -23.59 -0.87
CA SER A 237 14.32 -22.19 -1.02
C SER A 237 13.32 -21.71 0.05
N THR A 238 12.29 -20.96 -0.36
CA THR A 238 11.24 -20.42 0.50
C THR A 238 10.07 -21.40 0.61
N PRO A 239 9.12 -21.21 1.55
CA PRO A 239 7.88 -21.99 1.57
C PRO A 239 7.10 -21.96 0.23
N GLU A 240 7.13 -20.82 -0.46
CA GLU A 240 6.61 -20.67 -1.82
C GLU A 240 7.31 -21.59 -2.83
N GLY A 241 8.64 -21.76 -2.71
CA GLY A 241 9.37 -22.68 -3.57
C GLY A 241 9.07 -24.14 -3.24
N LEU A 242 9.02 -24.50 -1.96
CA LEU A 242 8.58 -25.84 -1.54
C LEU A 242 7.18 -26.16 -2.08
N TRP A 243 6.26 -25.19 -2.02
CA TRP A 243 4.91 -25.33 -2.56
C TRP A 243 4.92 -25.52 -4.09
N ARG A 244 5.78 -24.78 -4.78
CA ARG A 244 5.98 -24.96 -6.23
C ARG A 244 6.59 -26.32 -6.57
N ALA A 245 7.50 -26.84 -5.74
CA ALA A 245 8.07 -28.17 -5.93
C ALA A 245 7.03 -29.27 -5.79
N THR A 246 6.14 -29.20 -4.78
CA THR A 246 5.07 -30.21 -4.62
C THR A 246 4.13 -30.23 -5.82
N ALA A 247 3.65 -29.06 -6.25
CA ALA A 247 2.81 -28.95 -7.44
C ALA A 247 3.49 -29.50 -8.71
N LEU A 248 4.79 -29.25 -8.87
CA LEU A 248 5.58 -29.77 -9.98
C LEU A 248 5.72 -31.30 -9.92
N LEU A 249 6.00 -31.87 -8.75
CA LEU A 249 6.08 -33.32 -8.54
C LEU A 249 4.75 -34.02 -8.80
N GLU A 250 3.63 -33.44 -8.39
CA GLU A 250 2.30 -33.97 -8.68
C GLU A 250 2.02 -34.03 -10.18
N ARG A 251 2.35 -32.96 -10.90
CA ARG A 251 2.21 -32.91 -12.37
C ARG A 251 3.06 -33.99 -13.07
N LEU A 252 4.18 -34.39 -12.47
CA LEU A 252 5.04 -35.47 -12.95
C LEU A 252 4.58 -36.86 -12.46
N GLY A 253 3.53 -36.96 -11.65
CA GLY A 253 3.05 -38.21 -11.05
C GLY A 253 3.92 -38.72 -9.88
N ARG A 254 4.90 -37.95 -9.42
CA ARG A 254 5.88 -38.32 -8.37
C ARG A 254 5.35 -38.03 -6.97
N LYS A 255 4.14 -38.52 -6.66
CA LYS A 255 3.44 -38.23 -5.40
C LYS A 255 4.21 -38.64 -4.15
N GLY A 256 4.97 -39.73 -4.21
CA GLY A 256 5.81 -40.18 -3.10
C GLY A 256 6.89 -39.19 -2.69
N GLU A 257 7.37 -38.36 -3.63
CA GLU A 257 8.33 -37.29 -3.34
C GLU A 257 7.67 -35.97 -2.95
N ALA A 258 6.41 -35.75 -3.34
CA ALA A 258 5.65 -34.56 -2.95
C ALA A 258 5.21 -34.62 -1.48
N LEU A 259 4.76 -35.80 -1.03
CA LEU A 259 4.26 -36.03 0.33
C LEU A 259 5.18 -35.50 1.45
N PRO A 260 6.48 -35.83 1.51
CA PRO A 260 7.36 -35.32 2.56
C PRO A 260 7.46 -33.78 2.57
N LEU A 261 7.40 -33.14 1.40
CA LEU A 261 7.45 -31.69 1.29
C LEU A 261 6.13 -31.03 1.73
N TYR A 262 4.98 -31.67 1.49
CA TYR A 262 3.71 -31.22 2.07
C TYR A 262 3.72 -31.31 3.60
N LEU A 263 4.23 -32.41 4.16
CA LEU A 263 4.36 -32.57 5.60
C LEU A 263 5.31 -31.54 6.23
N GLU A 264 6.38 -31.18 5.53
CA GLU A 264 7.29 -30.11 5.95
C GLU A 264 6.56 -28.75 5.97
N LEU A 265 5.91 -28.39 4.86
CA LEU A 265 5.17 -27.13 4.73
C LEU A 265 4.05 -26.98 5.77
N ALA A 266 3.31 -28.06 6.05
CA ALA A 266 2.24 -28.09 7.03
C ALA A 266 2.69 -27.71 8.46
N ARG A 267 3.99 -27.82 8.75
CA ARG A 267 4.57 -27.48 10.07
C ARG A 267 5.13 -26.06 10.15
N THR A 268 5.07 -25.30 9.05
CA THR A 268 5.58 -23.93 8.99
C THR A 268 4.47 -22.90 9.24
N GLU A 269 4.83 -21.67 9.61
CA GLU A 269 3.89 -20.53 9.65
C GLU A 269 3.68 -19.90 8.25
N SER A 270 3.66 -20.73 7.20
CA SER A 270 3.50 -20.24 5.83
C SER A 270 2.01 -20.17 5.44
N PRO A 271 1.63 -19.32 4.47
CA PRO A 271 0.28 -19.31 3.90
C PRO A 271 -0.14 -20.64 3.26
N TYR A 272 0.82 -21.55 3.02
CA TYR A 272 0.58 -22.86 2.40
C TYR A 272 0.38 -23.98 3.43
N ALA A 273 0.51 -23.70 4.73
CA ALA A 273 0.52 -24.73 5.76
C ALA A 273 -0.78 -25.54 5.81
N ASP A 274 -1.94 -24.88 5.88
CA ASP A 274 -3.25 -25.56 5.93
C ASP A 274 -3.50 -26.37 4.66
N ASP A 275 -3.19 -25.77 3.50
CA ASP A 275 -3.35 -26.37 2.18
C ASP A 275 -2.42 -27.57 1.95
N ALA A 276 -1.22 -27.52 2.53
CA ALA A 276 -0.26 -28.61 2.52
C ALA A 276 -0.67 -29.74 3.47
N ALA A 277 -1.22 -29.41 4.64
CA ALA A 277 -1.73 -30.40 5.59
C ALA A 277 -2.90 -31.22 5.00
N LEU A 278 -3.75 -30.60 4.18
CA LEU A 278 -4.83 -31.29 3.48
C LEU A 278 -4.34 -32.27 2.40
N ARG A 279 -3.18 -32.00 1.80
CA ARG A 279 -2.61 -32.77 0.68
C ARG A 279 -1.60 -33.83 1.11
N ALA A 280 -1.18 -33.80 2.37
CA ALA A 280 -0.33 -34.82 2.99
C ALA A 280 -1.15 -36.03 3.46
#